data_AF-A0A964GLJ9-F1
#
_entry.id   AF-A0A964GLJ9-F1
#
_cell.length_a   1.000
_cell.length_b   1.000
_cell.length_c   1.000
_cell.angle_alpha   90.00
_cell.angle_beta   90.00
_cell.angle_gamma   90.00
#
_symmetry.space_group_name_H-M   'P 1'
#
loop_
_entity.id
_entity.type
_entity.pdbx_description
1 polymer ?
#
loop_
_entity_poly.entity_id
_entity_poly.type
_entity_poly.pdbx_seq_one_letter_code
_entity_poly.pdbx_strand_id
1 'polypeptide(L)'
;MNWQPIETAPEGKSVLACNALGYVGRAILLNGKWEHIGKPTHWMPLPAAPGEKCRTCSGHGAVGNILTAEPCPDCTPAAAAPSAHVGLLAAAAHIQAKAQAHLDERGSYDPDTGAVEMSESNQEHFNTLDELAEEIRMMAEKVAPASCDKPPAGWTCSRAPGHDGPCAAAPAAPVAIKESP
;
A
#
# COMPACT_ATOMS: atom_id res chain seq x y z
N MET A 1 5.29 -22.83 5.90
CA MET A 1 6.39 -22.71 6.88
C MET A 1 6.33 -23.95 7.76
N ASN A 2 7.39 -24.76 7.80
CA ASN A 2 7.37 -26.06 8.45
C ASN A 2 8.13 -26.02 9.77
N TRP A 3 7.48 -26.44 10.85
CA TRP A 3 8.11 -26.66 12.16
C TRP A 3 9.11 -27.82 12.09
N GLN A 4 10.26 -27.67 12.72
CA GLN A 4 11.32 -28.67 12.78
C GLN A 4 11.58 -29.12 14.22
N PRO A 5 12.06 -30.37 14.44
CA PRO A 5 12.41 -30.85 15.77
C PRO A 5 13.44 -29.95 16.46
N ILE A 6 13.28 -29.67 17.75
CA ILE A 6 14.12 -28.70 18.48
C ILE A 6 15.61 -29.05 18.49
N GLU A 7 15.95 -30.33 18.37
CA GLU A 7 17.32 -30.86 18.33
C GLU A 7 18.08 -30.42 17.08
N THR A 8 17.35 -30.01 16.03
CA THR A 8 17.93 -29.55 14.76
C THR A 8 18.15 -28.04 14.72
N ALA A 9 17.87 -27.34 15.81
CA ALA A 9 17.89 -25.89 15.81
C ALA A 9 19.32 -25.32 15.76
N PRO A 10 19.52 -24.22 15.01
CA PRO A 10 20.83 -23.60 14.89
C PRO A 10 21.26 -22.92 16.20
N GLU A 11 22.43 -23.28 16.70
CA GLU A 11 23.07 -22.58 17.82
C GLU A 11 23.43 -21.13 17.43
N GLY A 12 23.25 -20.20 18.37
CA GLY A 12 23.58 -18.79 18.18
C GLY A 12 22.64 -18.00 17.27
N LYS A 13 21.55 -18.60 16.75
CA LYS A 13 20.56 -17.90 15.92
C LYS A 13 19.22 -17.81 16.65
N SER A 14 18.61 -16.62 16.57
CA SER A 14 17.23 -16.46 17.06
C SER A 14 16.25 -17.19 16.14
N VAL A 15 15.32 -17.92 16.75
CA VAL A 15 14.27 -18.70 16.09
C VAL A 15 12.92 -18.42 16.75
N LEU A 16 11.83 -18.79 16.07
CA LEU A 16 10.56 -19.01 16.74
C LEU A 16 10.58 -20.43 17.27
N ALA A 17 10.33 -20.60 18.56
CA ALA A 17 10.23 -21.89 19.20
C ALA A 17 8.83 -22.08 19.80
N CYS A 18 8.33 -23.31 19.76
CA CYS A 18 7.12 -23.69 20.48
C CYS A 18 7.45 -24.73 21.56
N ASN A 19 6.69 -24.73 22.66
CA ASN A 19 6.79 -25.76 23.69
C ASN A 19 5.61 -26.74 23.64
N ALA A 20 5.66 -27.79 24.48
CA ALA A 20 4.61 -28.81 24.56
C ALA A 20 3.22 -28.27 24.96
N LEU A 21 3.16 -27.07 25.54
CA LEU A 21 1.92 -26.39 25.93
C LEU A 21 1.37 -25.47 24.82
N GLY A 22 2.05 -25.41 23.66
CA GLY A 22 1.63 -24.59 22.52
C GLY A 22 2.06 -23.12 22.59
N TYR A 23 2.86 -22.71 23.58
CA TYR A 23 3.39 -21.34 23.60
C TYR A 23 4.43 -21.16 22.52
N VAL A 24 4.24 -20.16 21.66
CA VAL A 24 5.19 -19.75 20.62
C VAL A 24 5.87 -18.46 21.04
N GLY A 25 7.20 -18.44 21.00
CA GLY A 25 7.99 -17.27 21.34
C GLY A 25 9.33 -17.24 20.63
N ARG A 26 9.98 -16.08 20.65
CA ARG A 26 11.36 -15.96 20.20
C ARG A 26 12.27 -16.65 21.21
N ALA A 27 13.14 -17.53 20.72
CA ALA A 27 14.13 -18.23 21.53
C ALA A 27 15.48 -18.26 20.83
N ILE A 28 16.54 -18.47 21.59
CA ILE A 28 17.89 -18.68 21.07
C ILE A 28 18.54 -19.81 21.86
N LEU A 29 19.24 -20.69 21.15
CA LEU A 29 20.08 -21.74 21.74
C LEU A 29 21.48 -21.17 21.92
N LEU A 30 21.94 -21.05 23.16
CA LEU A 30 23.28 -20.58 23.50
C LEU A 30 23.94 -21.58 24.46
N ASN A 31 25.11 -22.11 24.08
CA ASN A 31 25.88 -23.05 24.89
C ASN A 31 25.05 -24.25 25.37
N GLY A 32 24.21 -24.80 24.48
CA GLY A 32 23.33 -25.93 24.80
C GLY A 32 22.12 -25.60 25.69
N LYS A 33 21.87 -24.32 26.00
CA LYS A 33 20.71 -23.88 26.80
C LYS A 33 19.78 -22.97 26.00
N TRP A 34 18.48 -23.23 26.12
CA TRP A 34 17.44 -22.39 25.52
C TRP A 34 17.13 -21.18 26.39
N GLU A 35 17.22 -20.00 25.80
CA GLU A 35 16.80 -18.75 26.43
C GLU A 35 15.38 -18.37 26.01
N HIS A 36 14.67 -17.65 26.89
CA HIS A 36 13.36 -17.04 26.67
C HIS A 36 12.16 -17.98 26.47
N ILE A 37 12.36 -19.31 26.42
CA ILE A 37 11.27 -20.29 26.40
C ILE A 37 11.60 -21.53 27.24
N GLY A 38 10.65 -21.98 28.06
CA GLY A 38 10.78 -23.21 28.84
C GLY A 38 10.61 -24.44 27.95
N LYS A 39 11.63 -25.30 27.87
CA LYS A 39 11.68 -26.60 27.15
C LYS A 39 10.93 -26.59 25.81
N PRO A 40 11.50 -25.95 24.78
CA PRO A 40 10.91 -25.97 23.45
C PRO A 40 10.95 -27.39 22.86
N THR A 41 9.97 -27.71 22.01
CA THR A 41 9.83 -29.01 21.32
C THR A 41 10.01 -28.89 19.81
N HIS A 42 9.66 -27.74 19.23
CA HIS A 42 9.90 -27.45 17.81
C HIS A 42 10.36 -26.02 17.59
N TRP A 43 10.98 -25.78 16.44
CA TRP A 43 11.40 -24.45 16.01
C TRP A 43 11.06 -24.18 14.54
N MET A 44 11.06 -22.91 14.16
CA MET A 44 11.12 -22.47 12.77
C MET A 44 11.98 -21.19 12.67
N PRO A 45 12.52 -20.86 11.48
CA PRO A 45 13.20 -19.60 11.28
C PRO A 45 12.32 -18.42 11.68
N LEU A 46 12.89 -17.39 12.30
CA LEU A 46 12.19 -16.12 12.45
C LEU A 46 11.78 -15.62 11.06
N PRO A 47 10.52 -15.17 10.86
CA PRO A 47 10.17 -14.45 9.65
C PRO A 47 11.07 -13.22 9.53
N ALA A 48 11.51 -12.92 8.30
CA ALA A 48 12.32 -11.74 8.04
C ALA A 48 11.58 -10.51 8.60
N ALA A 49 12.29 -9.71 9.41
CA ALA A 49 11.75 -8.45 9.87
C ALA A 49 11.43 -7.57 8.63
N PRO A 50 10.29 -6.88 8.59
CA PRO A 50 10.01 -5.95 7.51
C PRO A 50 11.03 -4.81 7.57
N GLY A 51 12.07 -4.84 6.71
CA GLY A 51 13.01 -3.72 6.57
C GLY A 51 14.50 -4.02 6.33
N GLU A 52 14.97 -5.27 6.26
CA GLU A 52 16.32 -5.50 5.74
C GLU A 52 16.32 -5.40 4.21
N LYS A 53 17.10 -4.46 3.67
CA LYS A 53 17.28 -4.26 2.22
C LYS A 53 17.51 -5.61 1.53
N CYS A 54 16.73 -5.91 0.48
CA CYS A 54 16.85 -7.16 -0.26
C CYS A 54 18.32 -7.40 -0.63
N ARG A 55 18.92 -8.47 -0.10
CA ARG A 55 20.35 -8.79 -0.28
C ARG A 55 20.75 -9.02 -1.74
N THR A 56 19.76 -9.32 -2.59
CA THR A 56 19.98 -9.68 -3.99
C THR A 56 20.03 -8.45 -4.92
N CYS A 57 19.21 -7.43 -4.66
CA CYS A 57 19.16 -6.21 -5.47
C CYS A 57 19.64 -4.95 -4.73
N SER A 58 20.11 -5.07 -3.48
CA SER A 58 20.49 -3.95 -2.62
C SER A 58 19.42 -2.86 -2.48
N GLY A 59 18.15 -3.20 -2.70
CA GLY A 59 17.03 -2.25 -2.71
C GLY A 59 16.73 -1.60 -4.07
N HIS A 60 17.19 -2.17 -5.19
CA HIS A 60 16.95 -1.64 -6.54
C HIS A 60 15.74 -2.24 -7.28
N GLY A 61 15.03 -3.18 -6.65
CA GLY A 61 13.72 -3.65 -7.15
C GLY A 61 13.73 -4.63 -8.31
N ALA A 62 14.89 -4.97 -8.89
CA ALA A 62 15.01 -5.99 -9.93
C ALA A 62 16.34 -6.76 -9.81
N VAL A 63 16.37 -8.00 -10.32
CA VAL A 63 17.56 -8.86 -10.33
C VAL A 63 17.92 -9.22 -11.77
N GLY A 64 19.17 -8.98 -12.17
CA GLY A 64 19.65 -9.26 -13.53
C GLY A 64 20.32 -8.05 -14.20
N ASN A 65 20.75 -8.21 -15.46
CA ASN A 65 21.24 -7.09 -16.26
C ASN A 65 20.05 -6.29 -16.84
N ILE A 66 20.30 -5.10 -17.39
CA ILE A 66 19.25 -4.19 -17.91
C ILE A 66 18.33 -4.81 -18.98
N LEU A 67 18.75 -5.90 -19.63
CA LEU A 67 18.01 -6.57 -20.70
C LEU A 67 17.26 -7.83 -20.22
N THR A 68 17.60 -8.35 -19.04
CA THR A 68 17.07 -9.62 -18.51
C THR A 68 16.62 -9.51 -17.06
N ALA A 69 16.32 -8.30 -16.59
CA ALA A 69 15.97 -8.06 -15.21
C ALA A 69 14.59 -8.65 -14.90
N GLU A 70 14.55 -9.67 -14.05
CA GLU A 70 13.30 -10.20 -13.52
C GLU A 70 12.95 -9.49 -12.20
N PRO A 71 11.66 -9.21 -11.95
CA PRO A 71 11.23 -8.61 -10.68
C PRO A 71 11.58 -9.58 -9.56
N CYS A 72 12.30 -9.08 -8.55
CA CYS A 72 12.62 -9.91 -7.40
C CYS A 72 11.31 -10.37 -6.75
N PRO A 73 11.12 -11.67 -6.44
CA PRO A 73 9.91 -12.14 -5.76
C PRO A 73 9.73 -11.47 -4.38
N ASP A 74 10.82 -11.03 -3.75
CA ASP A 74 10.81 -10.24 -2.51
C ASP A 74 10.69 -8.71 -2.74
N CYS A 75 10.75 -8.23 -3.99
CA CYS A 75 10.53 -6.82 -4.37
C CYS A 75 9.32 -6.62 -5.28
N THR A 76 8.49 -7.64 -5.47
CA THR A 76 7.16 -7.42 -6.03
C THR A 76 6.44 -6.56 -5.01
N PRO A 77 6.14 -5.27 -5.30
CA PRO A 77 5.39 -4.48 -4.36
C PRO A 77 4.08 -5.21 -4.09
N ALA A 78 3.69 -5.31 -2.82
CA ALA A 78 2.32 -5.67 -2.49
C ALA A 78 1.40 -4.85 -3.40
N ALA A 79 0.44 -5.51 -4.05
CA ALA A 79 -0.46 -4.87 -5.01
C ALA A 79 -0.86 -3.51 -4.45
N ALA A 80 -0.50 -2.43 -5.17
CA ALA A 80 -0.63 -1.08 -4.64
C ALA A 80 -2.09 -0.89 -4.24
N ALA A 81 -2.34 -0.77 -2.93
CA ALA A 81 -3.67 -0.44 -2.46
C ALA A 81 -4.08 0.89 -3.12
N PRO A 82 -5.30 1.01 -3.65
CA PRO A 82 -5.76 2.26 -4.22
C PRO A 82 -5.57 3.38 -3.19
N SER A 83 -5.08 4.53 -3.64
CA SER A 83 -4.80 5.66 -2.74
C SER A 83 -6.07 6.11 -2.03
N ALA A 84 -5.93 6.72 -0.85
CA ALA A 84 -7.06 7.31 -0.14
C ALA A 84 -7.86 8.29 -1.02
N HIS A 85 -7.16 9.05 -1.88
CA HIS A 85 -7.77 9.92 -2.89
C HIS A 85 -8.67 9.15 -3.86
N VAL A 86 -8.18 8.06 -4.45
CA VAL A 86 -8.97 7.20 -5.36
C VAL A 86 -10.17 6.58 -4.64
N GLY A 87 -9.98 6.12 -3.40
CA GLY A 87 -11.06 5.56 -2.58
C GLY A 87 -12.16 6.58 -2.29
N LEU A 88 -11.81 7.82 -1.97
CA LEU A 88 -12.78 8.89 -1.69
C LEU A 88 -13.51 9.33 -2.97
N LEU A 89 -12.83 9.46 -4.11
CA LEU A 89 -13.49 9.74 -5.39
C LEU A 89 -14.48 8.64 -5.79
N ALA A 90 -14.12 7.37 -5.58
CA ALA A 90 -15.03 6.24 -5.81
C ALA A 90 -16.26 6.29 -4.88
N ALA A 91 -16.08 6.68 -3.61
CA ALA A 91 -17.18 6.86 -2.67
C ALA A 91 -18.12 8.01 -3.07
N ALA A 92 -17.57 9.17 -3.47
CA ALA A 92 -18.35 10.30 -3.98
C ALA A 92 -19.16 9.90 -5.22
N ALA A 93 -18.53 9.21 -6.18
CA ALA A 93 -19.20 8.71 -7.38
C ALA A 93 -20.35 7.73 -7.05
N HIS A 94 -20.15 6.86 -6.07
CA HIS A 94 -21.20 5.94 -5.62
C HIS A 94 -22.40 6.68 -5.00
N ILE A 95 -22.15 7.72 -4.20
CA ILE A 95 -23.22 8.51 -3.59
C ILE A 95 -23.97 9.32 -4.64
N GLN A 96 -23.27 9.91 -5.61
CA GLN A 96 -23.94 10.63 -6.68
C GLN A 96 -24.73 9.70 -7.61
N ALA A 97 -24.26 8.47 -7.83
CA ALA A 97 -25.06 7.45 -8.52
C ALA A 97 -26.35 7.11 -7.78
N LYS A 98 -26.33 7.12 -6.44
CA LYS A 98 -27.56 6.96 -5.62
C LYS A 98 -28.47 8.18 -5.72
N ALA A 99 -27.91 9.39 -5.74
CA ALA A 99 -28.68 10.61 -5.95
C ALA A 99 -29.40 10.56 -7.32
N GLN A 100 -28.69 10.15 -8.38
CA GLN A 100 -29.27 9.98 -9.71
C GLN A 100 -30.35 8.89 -9.74
N ALA A 101 -30.10 7.73 -9.12
CA ALA A 101 -31.11 6.68 -9.04
C ALA A 101 -32.37 7.16 -8.30
N HIS A 102 -32.22 8.01 -7.28
CA HIS A 102 -33.35 8.62 -6.59
C HIS A 102 -34.15 9.56 -7.51
N LEU A 103 -33.46 10.38 -8.32
CA LEU A 103 -34.11 11.21 -9.34
C LEU A 103 -34.86 10.35 -10.35
N ASP A 104 -34.27 9.26 -10.83
CA ASP A 104 -34.89 8.41 -11.85
C ASP A 104 -36.13 7.67 -11.31
N GLU A 105 -36.13 7.32 -10.03
CA GLU A 105 -37.25 6.63 -9.36
C GLU A 105 -38.38 7.58 -8.93
N ARG A 106 -38.05 8.80 -8.53
CA ARG A 106 -38.97 9.72 -7.83
C ARG A 106 -39.24 11.02 -8.57
N GLY A 107 -38.39 11.36 -9.53
CA GLY A 107 -38.54 12.54 -10.37
C GLY A 107 -39.48 12.27 -11.53
N SER A 108 -40.32 13.26 -11.83
CA SER A 108 -41.08 13.32 -13.08
C SER A 108 -40.46 14.39 -13.96
N TYR A 109 -39.99 14.00 -15.15
CA TYR A 109 -39.47 14.95 -16.12
C TYR A 109 -40.61 15.59 -16.91
N ASP A 110 -40.70 16.91 -16.90
CA ASP A 110 -41.58 17.68 -17.75
C ASP A 110 -40.83 18.08 -19.05
N PRO A 111 -41.19 17.50 -20.21
CA PRO A 111 -40.54 17.79 -21.48
C PRO A 111 -40.85 19.19 -22.03
N ASP A 112 -41.94 19.83 -21.58
CA ASP A 112 -42.36 21.15 -22.08
C ASP A 112 -41.57 22.27 -21.41
N THR A 113 -41.14 22.06 -20.16
CA THR A 113 -40.35 23.03 -19.38
C THR A 113 -38.89 22.62 -19.19
N GLY A 114 -38.57 21.34 -19.39
CA GLY A 114 -37.27 20.76 -19.07
C GLY A 114 -37.02 20.61 -17.57
N ALA A 115 -38.03 20.83 -16.73
CA ALA A 115 -37.92 20.72 -15.28
C ALA A 115 -38.05 19.25 -14.82
N VAL A 116 -37.33 18.91 -13.76
CA VAL A 116 -37.57 17.67 -13.01
C VAL A 116 -38.37 18.03 -11.78
N GLU A 117 -39.59 17.54 -11.69
CA GLU A 117 -40.46 17.73 -10.54
C GLU A 117 -40.31 16.56 -9.56
N MET A 118 -40.26 16.87 -8.27
CA MET A 118 -40.30 15.86 -7.20
C MET A 118 -40.96 16.47 -5.95
N SER A 119 -41.40 15.63 -5.02
CA SER A 119 -41.91 16.11 -3.73
C SER A 119 -40.79 16.78 -2.92
N GLU A 120 -41.14 17.73 -2.05
CA GLU A 120 -40.17 18.44 -1.21
C GLU A 120 -39.28 17.47 -0.41
N SER A 121 -39.86 16.40 0.14
CA SER A 121 -39.08 15.38 0.88
C SER A 121 -38.11 14.59 0.00
N ASN A 122 -38.46 14.31 -1.26
CA ASN A 122 -37.54 13.67 -2.21
C ASN A 122 -36.45 14.66 -2.65
N GLN A 123 -36.79 15.94 -2.82
CA GLN A 123 -35.85 17.01 -3.13
C GLN A 123 -34.82 17.20 -2.02
N GLU A 124 -35.24 17.24 -0.76
CA GLU A 124 -34.34 17.33 0.40
C GLU A 124 -33.40 16.13 0.49
N HIS A 125 -33.92 14.91 0.23
CA HIS A 125 -33.09 13.71 0.22
C HIS A 125 -32.05 13.74 -0.90
N PHE A 126 -32.45 14.15 -2.10
CA PHE A 126 -31.53 14.33 -3.23
C PHE A 126 -30.44 15.34 -2.89
N ASN A 127 -30.80 16.52 -2.38
CA ASN A 127 -29.86 17.57 -2.00
C ASN A 127 -28.86 17.07 -0.94
N THR A 128 -29.32 16.28 0.05
CA THR A 128 -28.46 15.71 1.09
C THR A 128 -27.41 14.75 0.49
N LEU A 129 -27.79 13.93 -0.49
CA LEU A 129 -26.87 13.01 -1.16
C LEU A 129 -25.85 13.76 -2.02
N ASP A 130 -26.30 14.80 -2.73
CA ASP A 130 -25.44 15.62 -3.58
C ASP A 130 -24.41 16.41 -2.73
N GLU A 131 -24.85 17.05 -1.65
CA GLU A 131 -23.98 17.72 -0.68
C GLU A 131 -22.94 16.76 -0.09
N LEU A 132 -23.35 15.55 0.32
CA LEU A 132 -22.43 14.55 0.85
C LEU A 132 -21.38 14.10 -0.19
N ALA A 133 -21.76 13.98 -1.46
CA ALA A 133 -20.82 13.64 -2.53
C ALA A 133 -19.77 14.75 -2.70
N GLU A 134 -20.17 16.02 -2.63
CA GLU A 134 -19.26 17.18 -2.68
C GLU A 134 -18.35 17.26 -1.45
N GLU A 135 -18.86 16.99 -0.25
CA GLU A 135 -18.03 16.92 0.95
C GLU A 135 -16.92 15.87 0.82
N ILE A 136 -17.24 14.71 0.25
CA ILE A 136 -16.25 13.65 0.02
C ILE A 136 -15.25 14.05 -1.06
N ARG A 137 -15.65 14.78 -2.11
CA ARG A 137 -14.72 15.36 -3.09
C ARG A 137 -13.75 16.33 -2.44
N MET A 138 -14.24 17.24 -1.59
CA MET A 138 -13.38 18.15 -0.82
C MET A 138 -12.42 17.38 0.10
N MET A 139 -12.86 16.27 0.71
CA MET A 139 -11.96 15.39 1.46
C MET A 139 -10.92 14.73 0.56
N ALA A 140 -11.32 14.30 -0.65
CA ALA A 140 -10.41 13.71 -1.63
C ALA A 140 -9.32 14.70 -2.03
N GLU A 141 -9.65 15.97 -2.28
CA GLU A 141 -8.68 17.03 -2.59
C GLU A 141 -7.66 17.24 -1.47
N LYS A 142 -8.09 17.21 -0.20
CA LYS A 142 -7.19 17.35 0.96
C LYS A 142 -6.17 16.21 1.07
N VAL A 143 -6.50 15.03 0.56
CA VAL A 143 -5.62 13.85 0.56
C VAL A 143 -5.08 13.54 -0.84
N ALA A 144 -5.28 14.44 -1.80
CA ALA A 144 -4.74 14.28 -3.13
C ALA A 144 -3.21 14.12 -3.00
N PRO A 145 -2.62 13.13 -3.69
CA PRO A 145 -1.18 13.01 -3.70
C PRO A 145 -0.61 14.34 -4.20
N ALA A 146 0.40 14.88 -3.51
CA ALA A 146 1.17 15.98 -4.07
C ALA A 146 1.66 15.53 -5.45
N SER A 147 1.26 16.23 -6.51
CA SER A 147 1.77 15.97 -7.85
C SER A 147 3.29 15.95 -7.77
N CYS A 148 3.91 14.92 -8.33
CA CYS A 148 5.37 14.79 -8.35
C CYS A 148 5.96 15.79 -9.36
N ASP A 149 5.79 17.09 -9.10
CA ASP A 149 6.30 18.16 -9.97
C ASP A 149 7.71 18.59 -9.55
N LYS A 150 8.12 18.27 -8.32
CA LYS A 150 9.47 18.54 -7.83
C LYS A 150 9.96 17.48 -6.84
N PRO A 151 10.81 16.53 -7.27
CA PRO A 151 11.52 15.69 -6.31
C PRO A 151 12.41 16.56 -5.39
N PRO A 152 12.78 16.08 -4.19
CA PRO A 152 13.72 16.78 -3.31
C PRO A 152 15.03 17.12 -4.02
N ALA A 153 15.74 18.15 -3.56
CA ALA A 153 17.02 18.54 -4.14
C ALA A 153 17.99 17.34 -4.17
N GLY A 154 18.57 17.06 -5.36
CA GLY A 154 19.45 15.91 -5.57
C GLY A 154 18.74 14.59 -5.90
N TRP A 155 17.44 14.62 -6.20
CA TRP A 155 16.65 13.45 -6.60
C TRP A 155 15.98 13.67 -7.97
N THR A 156 15.80 12.61 -8.74
CA THR A 156 15.11 12.62 -10.05
C THR A 156 13.97 11.61 -10.06
N CYS A 157 12.78 12.03 -10.47
CA CYS A 157 11.65 11.13 -10.70
C CYS A 157 11.74 10.53 -12.11
N SER A 158 11.55 9.22 -12.24
CA SER A 158 11.56 8.52 -13.53
C SER A 158 10.21 8.55 -14.26
N ARG A 159 9.17 9.10 -13.63
CA ARG A 159 7.82 9.19 -14.17
C ARG A 159 7.55 10.57 -14.77
N ALA A 160 6.55 10.63 -15.65
CA ALA A 160 6.08 11.89 -16.20
C ALA A 160 5.64 12.86 -15.08
N PRO A 161 5.86 14.17 -15.23
CA PRO A 161 5.31 15.18 -14.32
C PRO A 161 3.80 14.99 -14.12
N GLY A 162 3.30 15.19 -12.91
CA GLY A 162 1.88 15.04 -12.59
C GLY A 162 1.34 13.60 -12.49
N HIS A 163 2.20 12.57 -12.31
CA HIS A 163 1.71 11.19 -12.19
C HIS A 163 0.97 10.92 -10.86
N ASP A 164 -0.05 10.05 -10.92
CA ASP A 164 -0.69 9.50 -9.72
C ASP A 164 0.17 8.40 -9.06
N GLY A 165 0.02 8.27 -7.74
CA GLY A 165 0.67 7.23 -6.93
C GLY A 165 2.03 7.63 -6.31
N PRO A 166 2.68 6.73 -5.54
CA PRO A 166 3.89 7.05 -4.82
C PRO A 166 5.02 7.49 -5.76
N CYS A 167 5.69 8.59 -5.40
CA CYS A 167 6.79 9.19 -6.14
C CYS A 167 7.92 8.16 -6.36
N ALA A 168 8.28 7.91 -7.62
CA ALA A 168 9.41 7.07 -8.01
C ALA A 168 10.72 7.88 -8.08
N ALA A 169 10.89 8.86 -7.20
CA ALA A 169 12.13 9.61 -7.11
C ALA A 169 13.26 8.73 -6.57
N ALA A 170 14.39 8.74 -7.28
CA ALA A 170 15.64 8.16 -6.83
C ALA A 170 16.71 9.27 -6.69
N PRO A 171 17.76 9.09 -5.89
CA PRO A 171 18.88 10.03 -5.85
C PRO A 171 19.43 10.20 -7.27
N ALA A 172 19.63 11.45 -7.69
CA ALA A 172 20.26 11.76 -8.95
C ALA A 172 21.67 11.16 -8.93
N ALA A 173 22.01 10.32 -9.91
CA ALA A 173 23.36 9.78 -10.02
C ALA A 173 24.36 10.96 -10.06
N PRO A 174 25.49 10.88 -9.34
CA PRO A 174 26.50 11.93 -9.42
C PRO A 174 26.95 12.02 -10.87
N VAL A 175 26.75 13.21 -11.46
CA VAL A 175 27.25 13.52 -12.80
C VAL A 175 28.76 13.36 -12.74
N ALA A 176 29.28 12.30 -13.35
CA ALA A 176 30.70 12.15 -13.54
C ALA A 176 31.16 13.32 -14.41
N ILE A 177 31.77 14.31 -13.77
CA ILE A 177 32.48 15.40 -14.44
C ILE A 177 33.60 14.70 -15.21
N LYS A 178 33.43 14.53 -16.52
CA LYS A 178 34.54 14.18 -17.39
C LYS A 178 35.45 15.41 -17.40
N GLU A 179 36.50 15.38 -16.58
CA GLU A 179 37.67 16.19 -16.86
C GLU A 179 38.22 15.72 -18.21
N SER A 180 38.04 16.58 -19.21
CA SER A 180 38.68 16.43 -20.52
C SER A 180 40.17 16.75 -20.38
N PRO A 181 41.06 16.02 -21.07
CA PRO A 181 42.51 16.16 -20.93
C PRO A 181 43.05 17.52 -21.37
#